data_AF-A0A517LFC5-F1
#
_entry.id   AF-A0A517LFC5-F1
#
_cell.length_a   1.000
_cell.length_b   1.000
_cell.length_c   1.000
_cell.angle_alpha   90.00
_cell.angle_beta   90.00
_cell.angle_gamma   90.00
#
_symmetry.space_group_name_H-M   'P 1'
#
loop_
_entity.id
_entity.type
_entity.pdbx_description
1 polymer ?
#
loop_
_entity_poly.entity_id
_entity_poly.type
_entity_poly.pdbx_seq_one_letter_code
_entity_poly.pdbx_strand_id
1 'polypeptide(L)'
;MPTTTNVGNSGAANQKLGGIPHIHYFDFFSRGRGQVIRLLCEDAGIAYTDTRYTFEEFPQQKDGALGDMNPLKAVPVIELNGKILTQSYAVLRSWSRQLGAYDGESEEERYFVDAVCDLGVDWRTLFVLAFLSPNKDKTYPEHCKTDRVRYLSAIETHLKQNPLSQKGPFVLSHRITYADLVVYQVLHDEGLTKDGRMGLEGYPRLRQLVDGVEGRPGVKAFLGSERYKG
;
A
#
# COMPACT_ATOMS: atom_id res chain seq x y z
N MET A 1 22.11 8.90 9.83
CA MET A 1 21.28 8.37 10.94
C MET A 1 19.85 8.41 10.47
N PRO A 2 19.09 7.31 10.61
CA PRO A 2 17.73 7.24 10.09
C PRO A 2 16.83 8.28 10.76
N THR A 3 15.92 8.85 9.98
CA THR A 3 14.97 9.86 10.48
C THR A 3 13.77 9.17 11.11
N THR A 4 13.39 9.59 12.32
CA THR A 4 12.21 9.06 13.03
C THR A 4 11.23 10.18 13.34
N THR A 5 9.96 9.98 12.97
CA THR A 5 8.88 10.96 13.18
C THR A 5 7.66 10.29 13.79
N ASN A 6 7.04 10.94 14.79
CA ASN A 6 5.74 10.52 15.31
C ASN A 6 4.63 11.22 14.53
N VAL A 7 3.62 10.46 14.10
CA VAL A 7 2.51 10.95 13.27
C VAL A 7 1.20 10.69 13.99
N GLY A 8 0.35 11.73 14.06
CA GLY A 8 -0.98 11.66 14.66
C GLY A 8 -0.97 11.59 16.19
N ASN A 9 -2.17 11.47 16.76
CA ASN A 9 -2.37 11.30 18.20
C ASN A 9 -3.06 9.96 18.44
N SER A 10 -2.61 9.22 19.46
CA SER A 10 -3.20 7.90 19.79
C SER A 10 -4.70 8.02 20.06
N GLY A 11 -5.49 7.18 19.39
CA GLY A 11 -6.94 7.19 19.51
C GLY A 11 -7.56 5.79 19.54
N ALA A 12 -8.84 5.70 19.23
CA ALA A 12 -9.60 4.44 19.24
C ALA A 12 -9.01 3.38 18.29
N ALA A 13 -8.46 3.80 17.15
CA ALA A 13 -7.80 2.90 16.20
C ALA A 13 -6.54 2.27 16.82
N ASN A 14 -5.70 3.05 17.50
CA ASN A 14 -4.54 2.54 18.22
C ASN A 14 -4.93 1.60 19.37
N GLN A 15 -6.01 1.91 20.10
CA GLN A 15 -6.52 1.01 21.15
C GLN A 15 -6.91 -0.36 20.60
N LYS A 16 -7.57 -0.40 19.42
CA LYS A 16 -7.90 -1.66 18.73
C LYS A 16 -6.66 -2.44 18.30
N LEU A 17 -5.59 -1.76 17.90
CA LEU A 17 -4.29 -2.37 17.59
C LEU A 17 -3.46 -2.69 18.85
N GLY A 18 -3.91 -2.25 20.02
CA GLY A 18 -3.24 -2.39 21.31
C GLY A 18 -2.06 -1.42 21.54
N GLY A 19 -1.76 -0.51 20.61
CA GLY A 19 -0.63 0.42 20.73
C GLY A 19 -0.39 1.33 19.52
N ILE A 20 0.72 2.05 19.57
CA ILE A 20 1.23 2.87 18.46
C ILE A 20 2.25 2.01 17.69
N PRO A 21 1.97 1.62 16.43
CA PRO A 21 2.94 0.88 15.64
C PRO A 21 4.16 1.74 15.29
N HIS A 22 5.34 1.14 15.39
CA HIS A 22 6.59 1.72 14.91
C HIS A 22 6.98 1.06 13.59
N ILE A 23 6.89 1.81 12.50
CA ILE A 23 7.13 1.37 11.14
C ILE A 23 8.58 1.67 10.74
N HIS A 24 9.29 0.64 10.32
CA HIS A 24 10.64 0.71 9.78
C HIS A 24 10.60 0.47 8.27
N TYR A 25 10.93 1.48 7.46
CA TYR A 25 10.92 1.34 5.99
C TYR A 25 11.88 2.29 5.29
N PHE A 26 12.04 2.15 3.97
CA PHE A 26 12.89 3.06 3.20
C PHE A 26 12.35 4.50 3.21
N ASP A 27 13.26 5.49 3.17
CA ASP A 27 12.96 6.85 2.71
C ASP A 27 12.89 6.87 1.18
N PHE A 28 11.92 6.15 0.66
CA PHE A 28 11.66 6.02 -0.77
C PHE A 28 10.40 6.80 -1.13
N PHE A 29 10.42 8.11 -0.90
CA PHE A 29 9.29 8.99 -1.19
C PHE A 29 8.01 8.50 -0.47
N SER A 30 6.83 8.78 -1.03
CA SER A 30 5.57 8.14 -0.61
C SER A 30 5.26 6.93 -1.48
N ARG A 31 6.18 5.96 -1.49
CA ARG A 31 6.13 4.78 -2.36
C ARG A 31 6.42 3.47 -1.65
N GLY A 32 6.12 2.38 -2.33
CA GLY A 32 6.50 1.03 -1.95
C GLY A 32 5.57 0.40 -0.92
N ARG A 33 5.98 -0.78 -0.45
CA ARG A 33 5.17 -1.65 0.43
C ARG A 33 4.92 -1.04 1.81
N GLY A 34 5.87 -0.25 2.33
CA GLY A 34 5.69 0.48 3.58
C GLY A 34 4.73 1.65 3.48
N GLN A 35 4.64 2.29 2.31
CA GLN A 35 3.66 3.37 2.11
C GLN A 35 2.22 2.87 2.19
N VAL A 36 1.93 1.64 1.75
CA VAL A 36 0.56 1.09 1.88
C VAL A 36 0.12 1.03 3.34
N ILE A 37 1.04 0.66 4.25
CA ILE A 37 0.77 0.64 5.70
C ILE A 37 0.55 2.07 6.21
N ARG A 38 1.40 3.03 5.80
CA ARG A 38 1.22 4.44 6.16
C ARG A 38 -0.12 4.98 5.68
N LEU A 39 -0.54 4.66 4.46
CA LEU A 39 -1.86 5.07 3.94
C LEU A 39 -3.01 4.50 4.78
N LEU A 40 -2.95 3.23 5.20
CA LEU A 40 -3.93 2.69 6.13
C LEU A 40 -3.92 3.47 7.44
N CYS A 41 -2.74 3.82 7.97
CA CYS A 41 -2.65 4.62 9.19
C CYS A 41 -3.29 6.01 9.04
N GLU A 42 -2.95 6.73 7.98
CA GLU A 42 -3.48 8.08 7.70
C GLU A 42 -5.00 8.04 7.50
N ASP A 43 -5.53 7.04 6.78
CA ASP A 43 -6.96 6.95 6.49
C ASP A 43 -7.80 6.42 7.67
N ALA A 44 -7.25 5.50 8.46
CA ALA A 44 -7.92 4.95 9.64
C ALA A 44 -7.69 5.78 10.92
N GLY A 45 -6.89 6.85 10.85
CA GLY A 45 -6.55 7.68 12.02
C GLY A 45 -5.72 6.93 13.06
N ILE A 46 -4.84 6.02 12.63
CA ILE A 46 -3.88 5.33 13.48
C ILE A 46 -2.65 6.24 13.63
N ALA A 47 -2.32 6.62 14.87
CA ALA A 47 -1.04 7.24 15.14
C ALA A 47 0.09 6.21 14.96
N TYR A 48 1.25 6.62 14.43
CA TYR A 48 2.38 5.73 14.18
C TYR A 48 3.71 6.46 14.33
N THR A 49 4.76 5.70 14.65
CA THR A 49 6.15 6.16 14.58
C THR A 49 6.74 5.69 13.25
N ASP A 50 7.35 6.58 12.46
CA ASP A 50 7.90 6.29 11.13
C ASP A 50 9.42 6.48 11.15
N THR A 51 10.16 5.38 11.12
CA THR A 51 11.61 5.40 10.92
C THR A 51 11.94 5.09 9.47
N ARG A 52 12.62 6.05 8.82
CA ARG A 52 12.99 5.98 7.42
C ARG A 52 14.50 5.81 7.23
N TYR A 53 14.87 4.86 6.37
CA TYR A 53 16.26 4.55 6.03
C TYR A 53 16.55 4.93 4.59
N THR A 54 17.64 5.65 4.32
CA THR A 54 18.10 5.80 2.93
C THR A 54 18.58 4.45 2.37
N PHE A 55 18.72 4.34 1.05
CA PHE A 55 19.29 3.13 0.44
C PHE A 55 20.76 2.89 0.83
N GLU A 56 21.48 3.94 1.23
CA GLU A 56 22.86 3.86 1.71
C GLU A 56 22.95 3.40 3.18
N GLU A 57 22.00 3.81 4.01
CA GLU A 57 21.93 3.41 5.43
C GLU A 57 21.43 1.98 5.59
N PHE A 58 20.51 1.54 4.72
CA PHE A 58 19.82 0.27 4.88
C PHE A 58 20.73 -0.96 4.98
N PRO A 59 21.81 -1.14 4.18
CA PRO A 59 22.71 -2.28 4.32
C PRO A 59 23.27 -2.46 5.74
N GLN A 60 23.64 -1.36 6.42
CA GLN A 60 24.16 -1.44 7.80
C GLN A 60 23.07 -1.85 8.80
N GLN A 61 21.84 -1.34 8.62
CA GLN A 61 20.71 -1.66 9.50
C GLN A 61 20.21 -3.09 9.28
N LYS A 62 20.26 -3.54 8.02
CA LYS A 62 19.92 -4.89 7.56
C LYS A 62 20.79 -5.97 8.21
N ASP A 63 22.06 -5.68 8.44
CA ASP A 63 23.00 -6.58 9.13
C ASP A 63 23.07 -6.35 10.65
N GLY A 64 22.32 -5.38 11.17
CA GLY A 64 22.11 -5.13 12.60
C GLY A 64 20.66 -5.36 13.03
N ALA A 65 20.10 -4.39 13.76
CA ALA A 65 18.81 -4.52 14.45
C ALA A 65 17.65 -4.98 13.55
N LEU A 66 17.56 -4.51 12.30
CA LEU A 66 16.48 -4.94 11.39
C LEU A 66 16.64 -6.40 10.94
N GLY A 67 17.88 -6.87 10.82
CA GLY A 67 18.17 -8.28 10.49
C GLY A 67 17.79 -9.23 11.62
N ASP A 68 18.01 -8.80 12.87
CA ASP A 68 17.60 -9.55 14.06
C ASP A 68 16.06 -9.62 14.20
N MET A 69 15.37 -8.54 13.82
CA MET A 69 13.91 -8.46 13.82
C MET A 69 13.25 -9.25 12.68
N ASN A 70 13.88 -9.30 11.50
CA ASN A 70 13.35 -9.99 10.34
C ASN A 70 14.41 -10.90 9.68
N PRO A 71 14.28 -12.23 9.75
CA PRO A 71 15.23 -13.17 9.15
C PRO A 71 15.40 -13.01 7.63
N LEU A 72 14.40 -12.48 6.91
CA LEU A 72 14.53 -12.14 5.48
C LEU A 72 15.38 -10.90 5.24
N LYS A 73 15.79 -10.21 6.32
CA LYS A 73 16.57 -8.98 6.30
C LYS A 73 15.95 -7.95 5.36
N ALA A 74 14.64 -7.76 5.48
CA ALA A 74 13.83 -6.93 4.59
C ALA A 74 12.91 -6.01 5.39
N VAL A 75 12.49 -4.92 4.76
CA VAL A 75 11.50 -3.97 5.31
C VAL A 75 10.27 -3.95 4.40
N PRO A 76 9.06 -3.67 4.92
CA PRO A 76 8.79 -3.11 6.23
C PRO A 76 8.88 -4.11 7.40
N VAL A 77 9.35 -3.61 8.54
CA VAL A 77 9.27 -4.23 9.86
C VAL A 77 8.44 -3.31 10.75
N ILE A 78 7.55 -3.88 11.56
CA ILE A 78 6.69 -3.11 12.45
C ILE A 78 6.82 -3.64 13.87
N GLU A 79 7.20 -2.78 14.80
CA GLU A 79 7.13 -3.08 16.23
C GLU A 79 5.75 -2.65 16.75
N LEU A 80 5.04 -3.56 17.40
CA LEU A 80 3.73 -3.29 17.99
C LEU A 80 3.50 -4.22 19.18
N ASN A 81 3.35 -3.63 20.37
CA ASN A 81 3.04 -4.35 21.63
C ASN A 81 4.03 -5.48 21.95
N GLY A 82 5.33 -5.19 21.80
CA GLY A 82 6.40 -6.18 22.01
C GLY A 82 6.46 -7.29 20.96
N LYS A 83 5.67 -7.19 19.89
CA LYS A 83 5.72 -8.10 18.74
C LYS A 83 6.41 -7.42 17.56
N ILE A 84 7.10 -8.24 16.79
CA ILE A 84 7.63 -7.86 15.49
C ILE A 84 6.71 -8.41 14.40
N LEU A 85 6.15 -7.53 13.58
CA LEU A 85 5.34 -7.86 12.43
C LEU A 85 6.13 -7.60 11.15
N THR A 86 5.96 -8.51 10.19
CA THR A 86 6.60 -8.44 8.87
C THR A 86 5.55 -8.78 7.81
N GLN A 87 5.89 -8.68 6.51
CA GLN A 87 4.98 -8.88 5.38
C GLN A 87 3.81 -7.87 5.36
N SER A 88 4.00 -6.78 4.62
CA SER A 88 3.11 -5.63 4.60
C SER A 88 1.63 -5.98 4.44
N TYR A 89 1.29 -6.91 3.55
CA TYR A 89 -0.11 -7.25 3.26
C TYR A 89 -0.74 -8.15 4.32
N ALA A 90 0.05 -8.98 5.00
CA ALA A 90 -0.42 -9.71 6.17
C ALA A 90 -0.73 -8.74 7.33
N VAL A 91 0.09 -7.71 7.49
CA VAL A 91 -0.14 -6.63 8.46
C VAL A 91 -1.43 -5.87 8.15
N LEU A 92 -1.63 -5.46 6.89
CA LEU A 92 -2.88 -4.79 6.47
C LEU A 92 -4.10 -5.67 6.78
N ARG A 93 -4.10 -6.94 6.39
CA ARG A 93 -5.21 -7.89 6.67
C ARG A 93 -5.48 -8.04 8.16
N SER A 94 -4.42 -8.22 8.95
CA SER A 94 -4.54 -8.34 10.41
C SER A 94 -5.13 -7.08 11.05
N TRP A 95 -4.67 -5.90 10.62
CA TRP A 95 -5.13 -4.63 11.17
C TRP A 95 -6.55 -4.31 10.73
N SER A 96 -6.92 -4.56 9.48
CA SER A 96 -8.31 -4.42 9.01
C SER A 96 -9.29 -5.21 9.89
N ARG A 97 -8.95 -6.48 10.20
CA ARG A 97 -9.77 -7.33 11.08
C ARG A 97 -9.85 -6.79 12.51
N GLN A 98 -8.74 -6.32 13.08
CA GLN A 98 -8.72 -5.71 14.42
C GLN A 98 -9.53 -4.41 14.48
N LEU A 99 -9.48 -3.61 13.41
CA LEU A 99 -10.27 -2.39 13.27
C LEU A 99 -11.77 -2.69 13.09
N GLY A 100 -12.11 -3.86 12.55
CA GLY A 100 -13.47 -4.18 12.10
C GLY A 100 -13.89 -3.36 10.88
N ALA A 101 -12.91 -2.98 10.05
CA ALA A 101 -13.08 -2.14 8.86
C ALA A 101 -12.01 -2.49 7.83
N TYR A 102 -12.13 -2.04 6.58
CA TYR A 102 -11.17 -2.32 5.51
C TYR A 102 -11.01 -3.80 5.11
N ASP A 103 -11.98 -4.67 5.42
CA ASP A 103 -12.00 -6.10 5.05
C ASP A 103 -13.41 -6.51 4.59
N GLY A 104 -13.54 -7.72 4.04
CA GLY A 104 -14.83 -8.35 3.76
C GLY A 104 -15.52 -8.88 5.03
N GLU A 105 -16.85 -8.84 5.03
CA GLU A 105 -17.69 -9.33 6.14
C GLU A 105 -18.09 -10.80 5.96
N SER A 106 -18.14 -11.28 4.72
CA SER A 106 -18.34 -12.69 4.38
C SER A 106 -17.04 -13.33 3.85
N GLU A 107 -16.96 -14.66 3.86
CA GLU A 107 -15.84 -15.37 3.24
C GLU A 107 -15.73 -15.10 1.74
N GLU A 108 -16.86 -14.93 1.04
CA GLU A 108 -16.87 -14.58 -0.38
C GLU A 108 -16.26 -13.19 -0.62
N GLU A 109 -16.62 -12.20 0.20
CA GLU A 109 -16.03 -10.87 0.14
C GLU A 109 -14.54 -10.90 0.47
N ARG A 110 -14.15 -11.60 1.54
CA ARG A 110 -12.74 -11.73 1.94
C ARG A 110 -11.91 -12.36 0.85
N TYR A 111 -12.38 -13.46 0.27
CA TYR A 111 -11.71 -14.09 -0.87
C TYR A 111 -11.52 -13.11 -2.03
N PHE A 112 -12.56 -12.35 -2.38
CA PHE A 112 -12.44 -11.41 -3.49
C PHE A 112 -11.45 -10.27 -3.20
N VAL A 113 -11.45 -9.74 -1.97
CA VAL A 113 -10.49 -8.73 -1.52
C VAL A 113 -9.06 -9.29 -1.51
N ASP A 114 -8.86 -10.50 -0.98
CA ASP A 114 -7.57 -11.20 -0.97
C ASP A 114 -7.05 -11.38 -2.42
N ALA A 115 -7.90 -11.87 -3.33
CA ALA A 115 -7.53 -12.09 -4.72
C ALA A 115 -7.11 -10.80 -5.44
N VAL A 116 -7.85 -9.69 -5.25
CA VAL A 116 -7.48 -8.39 -5.84
C VAL A 116 -6.21 -7.83 -5.20
N CYS A 117 -6.03 -8.01 -3.89
CA CYS A 117 -4.80 -7.65 -3.19
C CYS A 117 -3.60 -8.38 -3.81
N ASP A 118 -3.68 -9.71 -3.96
CA ASP A 118 -2.60 -10.55 -4.48
C ASP A 118 -2.24 -10.18 -5.93
N LEU A 119 -3.22 -9.86 -6.79
CA LEU A 119 -2.96 -9.29 -8.11
C LEU A 119 -2.13 -8.00 -8.04
N GLY A 120 -2.45 -7.12 -7.09
CA GLY A 120 -1.66 -5.92 -6.82
C GLY A 120 -0.25 -6.21 -6.30
N VAL A 121 -0.08 -7.25 -5.48
CA VAL A 121 1.22 -7.71 -4.96
C VAL A 121 2.11 -8.26 -6.06
N ASP A 122 1.57 -9.08 -6.95
CA ASP A 122 2.29 -9.68 -8.07
C ASP A 122 2.70 -8.61 -9.07
N TRP A 123 1.77 -7.71 -9.42
CA TRP A 123 2.06 -6.56 -10.26
C TRP A 123 3.17 -5.69 -9.68
N ARG A 124 3.07 -5.34 -8.39
CA ARG A 124 4.11 -4.59 -7.66
C ARG A 124 5.47 -5.24 -7.77
N THR A 125 5.54 -6.57 -7.65
CA THR A 125 6.80 -7.31 -7.67
C THR A 125 7.50 -7.14 -9.02
N LEU A 126 6.77 -7.29 -10.12
CA LEU A 126 7.29 -7.12 -11.47
C LEU A 126 7.69 -5.68 -11.76
N PHE A 127 6.87 -4.71 -11.31
CA PHE A 127 7.21 -3.30 -11.39
C PHE A 127 8.54 -3.00 -10.69
N VAL A 128 8.73 -3.46 -9.45
CA VAL A 128 9.96 -3.17 -8.69
C VAL A 128 11.17 -3.81 -9.35
N LEU A 129 11.06 -5.04 -9.86
CA LEU A 129 12.12 -5.71 -10.61
C LEU A 129 12.53 -4.90 -11.85
N ALA A 130 11.55 -4.38 -12.58
CA ALA A 130 11.81 -3.58 -13.78
C ALA A 130 12.37 -2.18 -13.45
N PHE A 131 11.83 -1.52 -12.42
CA PHE A 131 12.14 -0.15 -12.05
C PHE A 131 13.50 0.00 -11.34
N LEU A 132 13.89 -0.97 -10.52
CA LEU A 132 15.18 -0.97 -9.81
C LEU A 132 16.28 -1.79 -10.54
N SER A 133 15.99 -2.28 -11.74
CA SER A 133 16.96 -2.99 -12.57
C SER A 133 18.16 -2.09 -12.92
N PRO A 134 19.40 -2.62 -12.95
CA PRO A 134 20.55 -1.92 -13.53
C PRO A 134 20.33 -1.52 -15.01
N ASN A 135 19.45 -2.23 -15.71
CA ASN A 135 19.04 -1.96 -17.09
C ASN A 135 17.64 -1.32 -17.18
N LYS A 136 17.24 -0.50 -16.18
CA LYS A 136 15.90 0.08 -16.08
C LYS A 136 15.40 0.78 -17.36
N ASP A 137 16.29 1.39 -18.14
CA ASP A 137 15.94 2.09 -19.37
C ASP A 137 15.42 1.14 -20.47
N LYS A 138 15.65 -0.17 -20.32
CA LYS A 138 15.05 -1.23 -21.14
C LYS A 138 13.92 -1.95 -20.40
N THR A 139 14.16 -2.36 -19.16
CA THR A 139 13.22 -3.23 -18.43
C THR A 139 11.95 -2.51 -18.01
N TYR A 140 12.03 -1.24 -17.61
CA TYR A 140 10.84 -0.48 -17.20
C TYR A 140 9.91 -0.16 -18.38
N PRO A 141 10.39 0.33 -19.54
CA PRO A 141 9.53 0.47 -20.72
C PRO A 141 8.90 -0.85 -21.19
N GLU A 142 9.61 -1.96 -21.06
CA GLU A 142 9.05 -3.29 -21.40
C GLU A 142 7.93 -3.68 -20.44
N HIS A 143 8.13 -3.56 -19.12
CA HIS A 143 7.08 -3.74 -18.11
C HIS A 143 5.85 -2.89 -18.40
N CYS A 144 6.04 -1.61 -18.75
CA CYS A 144 4.95 -0.70 -19.10
C CYS A 144 4.12 -1.18 -20.30
N LYS A 145 4.74 -1.85 -21.28
CA LYS A 145 4.07 -2.37 -22.49
C LYS A 145 3.47 -3.76 -22.31
N THR A 146 3.94 -4.51 -21.32
CA THR A 146 3.59 -5.92 -21.10
C THR A 146 2.88 -6.13 -19.77
N ASP A 147 3.63 -6.36 -18.69
CA ASP A 147 3.12 -6.69 -17.36
C ASP A 147 2.11 -5.66 -16.85
N ARG A 148 2.43 -4.35 -16.95
CA ARG A 148 1.50 -3.29 -16.56
C ARG A 148 0.16 -3.42 -17.27
N VAL A 149 0.17 -3.57 -18.61
CA VAL A 149 -1.05 -3.70 -19.41
C VAL A 149 -1.84 -4.94 -19.00
N ARG A 150 -1.15 -6.06 -18.77
CA ARG A 150 -1.76 -7.32 -18.32
C ARG A 150 -2.49 -7.14 -16.98
N TYR A 151 -1.84 -6.55 -15.97
CA TYR A 151 -2.45 -6.39 -14.65
C TYR A 151 -3.54 -5.32 -14.61
N LEU A 152 -3.37 -4.21 -15.32
CA LEU A 152 -4.44 -3.22 -15.47
C LEU A 152 -5.69 -3.85 -16.09
N SER A 153 -5.53 -4.61 -17.17
CA SER A 153 -6.64 -5.32 -17.83
C SER A 153 -7.28 -6.38 -16.94
N ALA A 154 -6.47 -7.18 -16.23
CA ALA A 154 -6.98 -8.21 -15.34
C ALA A 154 -7.78 -7.62 -14.17
N ILE A 155 -7.23 -6.66 -13.44
CA ILE A 155 -7.91 -6.04 -12.29
C ILE A 155 -9.17 -5.31 -12.76
N GLU A 156 -9.09 -4.53 -13.84
CA GLU A 156 -10.26 -3.85 -14.42
C GLU A 156 -11.38 -4.85 -14.77
N THR A 157 -11.03 -6.00 -15.35
CA THR A 157 -11.99 -7.05 -15.71
C THR A 157 -12.63 -7.67 -14.47
N HIS A 158 -11.84 -8.04 -13.46
CA HIS A 158 -12.34 -8.55 -12.18
C HIS A 158 -13.30 -7.56 -11.51
N LEU A 159 -12.95 -6.26 -11.47
CA LEU A 159 -13.78 -5.23 -10.87
C LEU A 159 -15.08 -4.95 -11.65
N LYS A 160 -15.08 -5.12 -12.98
CA LYS A 160 -16.28 -4.97 -13.81
C LYS A 160 -17.23 -6.16 -13.68
N GLN A 161 -16.67 -7.37 -13.68
CA GLN A 161 -17.45 -8.60 -13.77
C GLN A 161 -17.97 -9.09 -12.41
N ASN A 162 -17.27 -8.77 -11.30
CA ASN A 162 -17.70 -9.21 -9.99
C ASN A 162 -18.86 -8.35 -9.44
N PRO A 163 -20.03 -8.94 -9.11
CA PRO A 163 -21.17 -8.21 -8.56
C PRO A 163 -20.88 -7.40 -7.29
N LEU A 164 -19.88 -7.82 -6.49
CA LEU A 164 -19.48 -7.15 -5.24
C LEU A 164 -18.85 -5.76 -5.48
N SER A 165 -18.39 -5.46 -6.70
CA SER A 165 -17.61 -4.25 -7.04
C SER A 165 -18.40 -3.19 -7.83
N GLN A 166 -19.57 -3.50 -8.36
CA GLN A 166 -20.17 -2.72 -9.45
C GLN A 166 -20.77 -1.36 -9.04
N LYS A 167 -21.06 -1.12 -7.76
CA LYS A 167 -21.92 0.02 -7.36
C LYS A 167 -21.17 1.22 -6.81
N GLY A 168 -19.86 1.11 -6.57
CA GLY A 168 -19.08 2.19 -5.98
C GLY A 168 -17.63 2.17 -6.42
N PRO A 169 -16.81 3.11 -5.91
CA PRO A 169 -15.46 3.29 -6.39
C PRO A 169 -14.53 2.13 -6.01
N PHE A 170 -14.80 1.44 -4.90
CA PHE A 170 -13.88 0.48 -4.28
C PHE A 170 -14.09 -0.96 -4.76
N VAL A 171 -13.17 -1.84 -4.37
CA VAL A 171 -13.23 -3.29 -4.62
C VAL A 171 -14.53 -3.89 -4.11
N LEU A 172 -15.01 -3.50 -2.91
CA LEU A 172 -16.32 -3.89 -2.38
C LEU A 172 -17.34 -2.75 -2.52
N SER A 173 -17.46 -2.21 -3.73
CA SER A 173 -18.38 -1.14 -4.10
C SER A 173 -18.18 0.13 -3.25
N HIS A 174 -18.99 0.33 -2.21
CA HIS A 174 -18.96 1.54 -1.39
C HIS A 174 -18.04 1.43 -0.18
N ARG A 175 -17.57 0.22 0.15
CA ARG A 175 -16.68 -0.01 1.28
C ARG A 175 -15.24 -0.11 0.80
N ILE A 176 -14.39 0.76 1.33
CA ILE A 176 -12.95 0.65 1.15
C ILE A 176 -12.43 -0.61 1.86
N THR A 177 -11.41 -1.21 1.27
CA THR A 177 -10.69 -2.39 1.77
C THR A 177 -9.18 -2.16 1.73
N TYR A 178 -8.40 -3.03 2.36
CA TYR A 178 -6.95 -2.99 2.20
C TYR A 178 -6.52 -3.22 0.74
N ALA A 179 -7.29 -3.96 -0.07
CA ALA A 179 -6.98 -4.18 -1.47
C ALA A 179 -7.03 -2.87 -2.29
N ASP A 180 -7.97 -1.97 -1.97
CA ASP A 180 -8.04 -0.65 -2.59
C ASP A 180 -6.75 0.15 -2.37
N LEU A 181 -6.22 0.14 -1.15
CA LEU A 181 -4.97 0.82 -0.80
C LEU A 181 -3.77 0.19 -1.52
N VAL A 182 -3.74 -1.14 -1.64
CA VAL A 182 -2.68 -1.87 -2.35
C VAL A 182 -2.68 -1.53 -3.84
N VAL A 183 -3.84 -1.59 -4.48
CA VAL A 183 -4.02 -1.27 -5.91
C VAL A 183 -3.72 0.21 -6.16
N TYR A 184 -4.25 1.11 -5.33
CA TYR A 184 -3.93 2.53 -5.40
C TYR A 184 -2.42 2.78 -5.33
N GLN A 185 -1.71 2.17 -4.39
CA GLN A 185 -0.28 2.41 -4.26
C GLN A 185 0.52 1.95 -5.48
N VAL A 186 0.15 0.85 -6.15
CA VAL A 186 0.87 0.42 -7.36
C VAL A 186 0.60 1.33 -8.54
N LEU A 187 -0.65 1.80 -8.68
CA LEU A 187 -1.00 2.84 -9.64
C LEU A 187 -0.20 4.13 -9.39
N HIS A 188 -0.13 4.58 -8.13
CA HIS A 188 0.61 5.78 -7.71
C HIS A 188 2.10 5.67 -8.03
N ASP A 189 2.74 4.58 -7.62
CA ASP A 189 4.19 4.39 -7.77
C ASP A 189 4.61 4.32 -9.25
N GLU A 190 3.72 3.83 -10.11
CA GLU A 190 3.90 3.76 -11.57
C GLU A 190 3.51 5.07 -12.30
N GLY A 191 3.06 6.08 -11.55
CA GLY A 191 2.70 7.40 -12.06
C GLY A 191 1.31 7.48 -12.70
N LEU A 192 0.47 6.45 -12.55
CA LEU A 192 -0.83 6.35 -13.21
C LEU A 192 -1.93 7.21 -12.56
N THR A 193 -1.66 7.75 -11.37
CA THR A 193 -2.55 8.71 -10.69
C THR A 193 -2.30 10.16 -11.13
N LYS A 194 -1.20 10.42 -11.86
CA LYS A 194 -0.78 11.75 -12.32
C LYS A 194 -1.42 12.13 -13.66
N ASP A 195 -1.20 13.37 -14.09
CA ASP A 195 -1.57 13.88 -15.42
C ASP A 195 -3.03 13.61 -15.81
N GLY A 196 -3.96 13.85 -14.89
CA GLY A 196 -5.39 13.61 -15.12
C GLY A 196 -5.75 12.13 -15.33
N ARG A 197 -4.86 11.21 -14.92
CA ARG A 197 -4.98 9.76 -15.03
C ARG A 197 -5.08 9.28 -16.48
N MET A 198 -4.35 9.92 -17.39
CA MET A 198 -4.30 9.52 -18.81
C MET A 198 -3.89 8.06 -19.00
N GLY A 199 -2.96 7.56 -18.18
CA GLY A 199 -2.56 6.15 -18.20
C GLY A 199 -3.67 5.16 -17.80
N LEU A 200 -4.83 5.66 -17.33
CA LEU A 200 -5.99 4.88 -16.92
C LEU A 200 -7.23 5.10 -17.79
N GLU A 201 -7.12 5.75 -18.95
CA GLU A 201 -8.26 6.07 -19.82
C GLU A 201 -9.08 4.83 -20.23
N GLY A 202 -8.41 3.71 -20.52
CA GLY A 202 -9.05 2.43 -20.84
C GLY A 202 -9.56 1.63 -19.63
N TYR A 203 -9.34 2.11 -18.41
CA TYR A 203 -9.59 1.38 -17.16
C TYR A 203 -10.47 2.19 -16.20
N PRO A 204 -11.76 2.40 -16.54
CA PRO A 204 -12.65 3.26 -15.77
C PRO A 204 -12.88 2.80 -14.33
N ARG A 205 -12.88 1.50 -14.00
CA ARG A 205 -13.00 1.05 -12.61
C ARG A 205 -11.76 1.41 -11.81
N LEU A 206 -10.57 1.24 -12.38
CA LEU A 206 -9.33 1.68 -11.73
C LEU A 206 -9.29 3.19 -11.55
N ARG A 207 -9.76 3.97 -12.52
CA ARG A 207 -9.89 5.44 -12.38
C ARG A 207 -10.81 5.82 -11.22
N GLN A 208 -11.98 5.19 -11.12
CA GLN A 208 -12.92 5.39 -10.01
C GLN A 208 -12.33 4.97 -8.65
N LEU A 209 -11.54 3.89 -8.60
CA LEU A 209 -10.85 3.45 -7.40
C LEU A 209 -9.85 4.51 -6.94
N VAL A 210 -9.04 5.06 -7.85
CA VAL A 210 -8.12 6.16 -7.53
C VAL A 210 -8.89 7.38 -6.99
N ASP A 211 -9.96 7.80 -7.67
CA ASP A 211 -10.83 8.89 -7.19
C ASP A 211 -11.40 8.61 -5.80
N GLY A 212 -11.88 7.39 -5.57
CA GLY A 212 -12.44 6.99 -4.29
C GLY A 212 -11.42 7.03 -3.17
N VAL A 213 -10.21 6.52 -3.40
CA VAL A 213 -9.13 6.48 -2.40
C VAL A 213 -8.61 7.89 -2.11
N GLU A 214 -8.29 8.68 -3.14
CA GLU A 214 -7.81 10.06 -2.98
C GLU A 214 -8.88 11.01 -2.41
N GLY A 215 -10.16 10.68 -2.59
CA GLY A 215 -11.30 11.40 -2.04
C GLY A 215 -11.54 11.17 -0.56
N ARG A 216 -10.91 10.17 0.07
CA ARG A 216 -11.11 9.90 1.49
C ARG A 216 -10.46 10.99 2.35
N PRO A 217 -11.10 11.43 3.45
CA PRO A 217 -10.61 12.56 4.23
C PRO A 217 -9.16 12.40 4.74
N GLY A 218 -8.81 11.22 5.28
CA GLY A 218 -7.47 10.96 5.80
C GLY A 218 -6.41 10.90 4.70
N VAL A 219 -6.71 10.20 3.60
CA VAL A 219 -5.82 10.15 2.42
C VAL A 219 -5.64 11.54 1.80
N LYS A 220 -6.72 12.29 1.58
CA LYS A 220 -6.68 13.65 1.04
C LYS A 220 -5.85 14.59 1.91
N ALA A 221 -6.02 14.51 3.24
CA ALA A 221 -5.23 15.29 4.19
C ALA A 221 -3.75 14.92 4.12
N PHE A 222 -3.40 13.64 4.04
CA PHE A 222 -2.03 13.19 3.87
C PHE A 222 -1.41 13.72 2.57
N LEU A 223 -2.08 13.54 1.43
CA LEU A 223 -1.61 13.98 0.11
C LEU A 223 -1.43 15.51 0.02
N GLY A 224 -2.21 16.28 0.78
CA GLY A 224 -2.08 17.73 0.87
C GLY A 224 -1.07 18.24 1.91
N SER A 225 -0.36 17.35 2.61
CA SER A 225 0.56 17.70 3.69
C SER A 225 2.03 17.63 3.28
N GLU A 226 2.90 18.27 4.05
CA GLU A 226 4.36 18.18 3.88
C GLU A 226 4.93 16.76 4.11
N ARG A 227 4.14 15.86 4.72
CA ARG A 227 4.52 14.45 4.88
C ARG A 227 4.45 13.68 3.56
N TYR A 228 3.64 14.14 2.61
CA TYR A 228 3.56 13.52 1.30
C TYR A 228 4.78 13.90 0.47
N LYS A 229 5.58 12.89 0.18
CA LYS A 229 6.80 12.98 -0.63
C LYS A 229 6.54 12.41 -2.02
N GLY A 230 5.82 13.15 -2.88
CA GLY A 230 5.89 13.08 -4.35
C GLY A 230 4.95 12.15 -5.10
#